data_AF-A0A7K4RP37-F1
#
_entry.id   AF-A0A7K4RP37-F1
#
_cell.length_a   1.000
_cell.length_b   1.000
_cell.length_c   1.000
_cell.angle_alpha   90.00
_cell.angle_beta   90.00
_cell.angle_gamma   90.00
#
_symmetry.space_group_name_H-M   'P 1'
#
loop_
_entity.id
_entity.type
_entity.pdbx_description
1 polymer ?
#
loop_
_entity_poly.entity_id
_entity_poly.type
_entity_poly.pdbx_seq_one_letter_code
_entity_poly.pdbx_strand_id
1 'polypeptide(L)'
;IERSFSLHRTHSLKDMENIFQLVRNVIPPLTGKKHKGQDGRIGIVGGCQEYTGAPYFAAITALKVGADLSHVFCTKDAATVIKSYSPELIVHPVLDSPNAVHEVEKWLPRLHSVVIGPGLGRDEVLLENAKGIIEKSKVKGIPIIIDADGLWLISQQPSLIQGYQRAILTPNYMEFSRLYEAMLRDPVDSSDHHGCVLRLSQAMGNLTIVQKGERDLISDGEKVLVCSHEGSSRRCGGQGDLLSGSLGVLAHWAFLAGAEKTNGQNPFLVAAFGACSLTRQSNHQAFQKFGRSMTASDMVSEVGTAFNKLFET
;
A
#
# COMPACT_ATOMS: atom_id res chain seq x y z
N ILE A 1 -43.01 2.26 8.66
CA ILE A 1 -43.08 3.12 7.44
C ILE A 1 -41.65 3.50 7.12
N GLU A 2 -41.21 3.02 5.96
CA GLU A 2 -39.82 2.75 5.56
C GLU A 2 -38.93 4.01 5.56
N ARG A 3 -37.76 3.92 6.20
CA ARG A 3 -36.62 4.78 5.87
C ARG A 3 -35.90 4.09 4.72
N SER A 4 -36.09 4.63 3.52
CA SER A 4 -35.41 4.23 2.30
C SER A 4 -33.90 4.36 2.49
N PHE A 5 -33.22 3.21 2.60
CA PHE A 5 -31.81 3.13 2.33
C PHE A 5 -31.60 3.50 0.86
N SER A 6 -30.96 4.65 0.62
CA SER A 6 -30.59 5.10 -0.72
C SER A 6 -29.78 4.01 -1.41
N LEU A 7 -30.39 3.39 -2.42
CA LEU A 7 -29.77 2.47 -3.36
C LEU A 7 -28.51 3.06 -3.99
N HIS A 8 -27.52 2.18 -4.14
CA HIS A 8 -26.29 2.26 -4.93
C HIS A 8 -26.14 3.51 -5.83
N ARG A 9 -25.27 4.44 -5.42
CA ARG A 9 -24.59 5.29 -6.41
C ARG A 9 -23.54 4.43 -7.10
N THR A 10 -23.91 3.85 -8.23
CA THR A 10 -22.95 3.50 -9.27
C THR A 10 -22.15 4.76 -9.55
N HIS A 11 -20.88 4.81 -9.18
CA HIS A 11 -20.01 5.95 -9.50
C HIS A 11 -20.05 6.13 -11.02
N SER A 12 -20.40 7.34 -11.46
CA SER A 12 -20.49 7.62 -12.88
C SER A 12 -19.09 7.51 -13.52
N LEU A 13 -19.00 7.23 -14.82
CA LEU A 13 -17.72 7.30 -15.55
C LEU A 13 -17.01 8.64 -15.32
N LYS A 14 -17.78 9.70 -15.12
CA LYS A 14 -17.30 11.04 -14.79
C LYS A 14 -16.63 11.12 -13.42
N ASP A 15 -17.15 10.40 -12.41
CA ASP A 15 -16.54 10.34 -11.08
C ASP A 15 -15.22 9.58 -11.10
N MET A 16 -15.12 8.53 -11.91
CA MET A 16 -13.86 7.82 -12.15
C MET A 16 -12.83 8.69 -12.88
N GLU A 17 -13.22 9.37 -13.95
CA GLU A 17 -12.29 10.28 -14.66
C GLU A 17 -11.81 11.41 -13.75
N ASN A 18 -12.69 11.93 -12.90
CA ASN A 18 -12.32 12.96 -11.92
C ASN A 18 -11.24 12.45 -10.94
N ILE A 19 -11.38 11.24 -10.38
CA ILE A 19 -10.36 10.72 -9.46
C ILE A 19 -9.04 10.42 -10.17
N PHE A 20 -9.05 9.91 -11.41
CA PHE A 20 -7.83 9.76 -12.21
C PHE A 20 -7.11 11.09 -12.41
N GLN A 21 -7.85 12.17 -12.69
CA GLN A 21 -7.27 13.49 -12.80
C GLN A 21 -6.62 13.95 -11.49
N LEU A 22 -7.22 13.64 -10.33
CA LEU A 22 -6.61 13.93 -9.03
C LEU A 22 -5.33 13.12 -8.81
N VAL A 23 -5.28 11.86 -9.25
CA VAL A 23 -4.04 11.06 -9.20
C VAL A 23 -2.96 11.70 -10.07
N ARG A 24 -3.29 12.14 -11.29
CA ARG A 24 -2.34 12.87 -12.18
C ARG A 24 -1.81 14.14 -11.52
N ASN A 25 -2.69 14.89 -10.84
CA ASN A 25 -2.33 16.15 -10.20
C ASN A 25 -1.34 16.01 -9.04
N VAL A 26 -1.31 14.85 -8.36
CA VAL A 26 -0.40 14.62 -7.23
C VAL A 26 0.97 14.10 -7.65
N ILE A 27 1.11 13.59 -8.89
CA ILE A 27 2.37 13.08 -9.40
C ILE A 27 3.34 14.25 -9.65
N PRO A 28 4.57 14.20 -9.09
CA PRO A 28 5.54 15.27 -9.29
C PRO A 28 5.99 15.33 -10.75
N PRO A 29 6.15 16.52 -11.34
CA PRO A 29 6.72 16.65 -12.67
C PRO A 29 8.21 16.28 -12.65
N LEU A 30 8.66 15.59 -13.70
CA LEU A 30 10.08 15.36 -13.95
C LEU A 30 10.76 16.69 -14.30
N THR A 31 11.78 17.07 -13.53
CA THR A 31 12.50 18.33 -13.75
C THR A 31 13.97 18.20 -13.37
N GLY A 32 14.85 18.80 -14.18
CA GLY A 32 16.30 18.85 -13.90
C GLY A 32 16.69 19.71 -12.69
N LYS A 33 15.71 20.36 -12.02
CA LYS A 33 15.94 21.19 -10.83
C LYS A 33 15.96 20.39 -9.52
N LYS A 34 15.45 19.15 -9.54
CA LYS A 34 15.39 18.31 -8.34
C LYS A 34 16.67 17.50 -8.16
N HIS A 35 16.99 17.19 -6.91
CA HIS A 35 18.10 16.32 -6.52
C HIS A 35 17.59 14.95 -6.07
N LYS A 36 18.46 13.95 -6.16
CA LYS A 36 18.17 12.57 -5.78
C LYS A 36 17.58 12.47 -4.37
N GLY A 37 16.43 11.82 -4.28
CA GLY A 37 15.68 11.56 -3.07
C GLY A 37 14.62 12.60 -2.74
N GLN A 38 14.32 13.55 -3.64
CA GLN A 38 13.21 14.51 -3.43
C GLN A 38 11.87 13.93 -3.86
N ASP A 39 11.85 12.97 -4.81
CA ASP A 39 10.63 12.38 -5.35
C ASP A 39 10.32 10.99 -4.76
N GLY A 40 10.99 10.59 -3.68
CA GLY A 40 10.58 9.43 -2.90
C GLY A 40 11.73 8.65 -2.31
N ARG A 41 11.70 8.49 -0.99
CA ARG A 41 12.58 7.58 -0.24
C ARG A 41 11.69 6.63 0.53
N ILE A 42 11.49 5.43 0.01
CA ILE A 42 10.47 4.50 0.50
C ILE A 42 11.16 3.42 1.33
N GLY A 43 10.67 3.17 2.55
CA GLY A 43 11.17 2.10 3.39
C GLY A 43 10.24 0.91 3.42
N ILE A 44 10.72 -0.28 3.09
CA ILE A 44 9.98 -1.54 3.19
C ILE A 44 10.49 -2.29 4.41
N VAL A 45 9.59 -2.64 5.34
CA VAL A 45 9.89 -3.37 6.57
C VAL A 45 9.24 -4.74 6.48
N GLY A 46 10.08 -5.76 6.36
CA GLY A 46 9.66 -7.14 6.15
C GLY A 46 10.83 -7.98 5.65
N GLY A 47 10.56 -9.19 5.16
CA GLY A 47 11.61 -10.13 4.76
C GLY A 47 12.20 -10.91 5.94
N CYS A 48 11.54 -12.01 6.27
CA CYS A 48 12.09 -13.07 7.12
C CYS A 48 12.86 -14.11 6.28
N GLN A 49 13.38 -15.14 6.96
CA GLN A 49 14.16 -16.22 6.38
C GLN A 49 13.47 -16.87 5.16
N GLU A 50 12.16 -17.07 5.22
CA GLU A 50 11.38 -17.74 4.18
C GLU A 50 10.92 -16.79 3.08
N TYR A 51 10.52 -15.57 3.43
CA TYR A 51 9.78 -14.67 2.55
C TYR A 51 10.62 -13.50 2.03
N THR A 52 11.60 -13.81 1.17
CA THR A 52 12.49 -12.81 0.56
C THR A 52 11.90 -12.11 -0.68
N GLY A 53 10.96 -12.77 -1.38
CA GLY A 53 10.37 -12.23 -2.62
C GLY A 53 9.40 -11.08 -2.38
N ALA A 54 8.56 -11.17 -1.36
CA ALA A 54 7.58 -10.14 -1.02
C ALA A 54 8.18 -8.73 -0.78
N PRO A 55 9.19 -8.55 0.10
CA PRO A 55 9.82 -7.24 0.28
C PRO A 55 10.55 -6.77 -0.97
N TYR A 56 11.10 -7.68 -1.79
CA TYR A 56 11.69 -7.33 -3.09
C TYR A 56 10.63 -6.75 -4.03
N PHE A 57 9.50 -7.42 -4.21
CA PHE A 57 8.43 -6.96 -5.10
C PHE A 57 7.88 -5.60 -4.68
N ALA A 58 7.66 -5.37 -3.39
CA ALA A 58 7.27 -4.04 -2.90
C ALA A 58 8.34 -2.99 -3.18
N ALA A 59 9.61 -3.29 -2.91
CA ALA A 59 10.72 -2.35 -3.05
C ALA A 59 11.02 -1.99 -4.51
N ILE A 60 11.07 -2.99 -5.41
CA ILE A 60 11.36 -2.77 -6.82
C ILE A 60 10.19 -2.07 -7.52
N THR A 61 8.95 -2.37 -7.14
CA THR A 61 7.79 -1.65 -7.66
C THR A 61 7.81 -0.20 -7.25
N ALA A 62 8.18 0.13 -6.01
CA ALA A 62 8.35 1.52 -5.61
C ALA A 62 9.34 2.27 -6.54
N LEU A 63 10.48 1.66 -6.88
CA LEU A 63 11.42 2.23 -7.86
C LEU A 63 10.81 2.36 -9.25
N LYS A 64 10.11 1.33 -9.74
CA LYS A 64 9.47 1.33 -11.07
C LYS A 64 8.32 2.34 -11.20
N VAL A 65 7.66 2.70 -10.09
CA VAL A 65 6.67 3.78 -10.06
C VAL A 65 7.32 5.16 -10.14
N GLY A 66 8.54 5.31 -9.65
CA GLY A 66 9.29 6.56 -9.71
C GLY A 66 9.88 7.03 -8.38
N ALA A 67 9.94 6.18 -7.34
CA ALA A 67 10.72 6.52 -6.16
C ALA A 67 12.21 6.66 -6.51
N ASP A 68 12.85 7.71 -6.01
CA ASP A 68 14.29 7.93 -6.20
C ASP A 68 15.14 6.89 -5.46
N LEU A 69 14.67 6.42 -4.30
CA LEU A 69 15.35 5.48 -3.42
C LEU A 69 14.37 4.53 -2.76
N SER A 70 14.73 3.25 -2.71
CA SER A 70 13.97 2.19 -2.03
C SER A 70 14.88 1.45 -1.06
N HIS A 71 14.48 1.43 0.20
CA HIS A 71 15.19 0.82 1.30
C HIS A 71 14.43 -0.41 1.79
N VAL A 72 15.13 -1.51 2.04
CA VAL A 72 14.53 -2.73 2.59
C VAL A 72 15.15 -3.05 3.94
N PHE A 73 14.37 -2.96 5.01
CA PHE A 73 14.74 -3.38 6.36
C PHE A 73 14.25 -4.80 6.58
N CYS A 74 15.19 -5.75 6.63
CA CYS A 74 14.90 -7.18 6.66
C CYS A 74 15.82 -7.90 7.65
N THR A 75 15.54 -9.19 7.84
CA THR A 75 16.41 -10.09 8.61
C THR A 75 17.75 -10.28 7.93
N LYS A 76 18.77 -10.64 8.71
CA LYS A 76 20.13 -10.85 8.19
C LYS A 76 20.17 -11.92 7.09
N ASP A 77 19.42 -13.00 7.27
CA ASP A 77 19.41 -14.14 6.34
C ASP A 77 18.67 -13.82 5.03
N ALA A 78 17.62 -12.98 5.09
CA ALA A 78 16.92 -12.50 3.91
C ALA A 78 17.77 -11.55 3.05
N ALA A 79 18.67 -10.78 3.68
CA ALA A 79 19.31 -9.65 3.04
C ALA A 79 20.18 -10.02 1.84
N THR A 80 20.98 -11.08 1.92
CA THR A 80 21.85 -11.51 0.82
C THR A 80 21.03 -11.92 -0.40
N VAL A 81 19.92 -12.63 -0.18
CA VAL A 81 19.01 -13.06 -1.24
C VAL A 81 18.35 -11.84 -1.90
N ILE A 82 17.80 -10.91 -1.12
CA ILE A 82 17.15 -9.70 -1.65
C ILE A 82 18.15 -8.84 -2.45
N LYS A 83 19.38 -8.67 -1.94
CA LYS A 83 20.46 -7.95 -2.66
C LYS A 83 20.81 -8.59 -4.00
N SER A 84 20.67 -9.91 -4.12
CA SER A 84 20.98 -10.62 -5.36
C SER A 84 19.93 -10.41 -6.46
N TYR A 85 18.70 -10.00 -6.09
CA TYR A 85 17.63 -9.75 -7.06
C TYR A 85 17.77 -8.40 -7.79
N SER A 86 18.37 -7.39 -7.17
CA SER A 86 18.54 -6.06 -7.77
C SER A 86 19.64 -5.25 -7.06
N PRO A 87 20.63 -4.70 -7.80
CA PRO A 87 21.66 -3.83 -7.24
C PRO A 87 21.15 -2.43 -6.87
N GLU A 88 19.96 -2.04 -7.34
CA GLU A 88 19.36 -0.72 -7.07
C GLU A 88 18.79 -0.59 -5.65
N LEU A 89 18.44 -1.71 -5.02
CA LEU A 89 17.84 -1.73 -3.68
C LEU A 89 18.87 -1.50 -2.57
N ILE A 90 18.55 -0.63 -1.62
CA ILE A 90 19.38 -0.41 -0.42
C ILE A 90 18.86 -1.31 0.69
N VAL A 91 19.52 -2.46 0.89
CA VAL A 91 19.05 -3.51 1.82
C VAL A 91 19.81 -3.45 3.15
N HIS A 92 19.05 -3.30 4.24
CA HIS A 92 19.50 -3.16 5.62
C HIS A 92 19.18 -4.45 6.43
N PRO A 93 20.18 -5.28 6.75
CA PRO A 93 20.02 -6.51 7.54
C PRO A 93 19.95 -6.21 9.04
N VAL A 94 18.85 -5.65 9.52
CA VAL A 94 18.74 -5.14 10.90
C VAL A 94 17.49 -5.61 11.64
N LEU A 95 16.52 -6.21 10.97
CA LEU A 95 15.16 -6.43 11.53
C LEU A 95 15.09 -7.50 12.62
N ASP A 96 16.05 -8.40 12.65
CA ASP A 96 16.27 -9.45 13.66
C ASP A 96 17.37 -9.10 14.66
N SER A 97 17.93 -7.89 14.60
CA SER A 97 18.95 -7.46 15.57
C SER A 97 18.33 -7.06 16.92
N PRO A 98 19.05 -7.20 18.04
CA PRO A 98 18.54 -6.78 19.36
C PRO A 98 18.16 -5.29 19.44
N ASN A 99 18.74 -4.46 18.57
CA ASN A 99 18.49 -3.02 18.49
C ASN A 99 17.75 -2.63 17.19
N ALA A 100 17.00 -3.55 16.58
CA ALA A 100 16.37 -3.36 15.27
C ALA A 100 15.59 -2.04 15.16
N VAL A 101 14.72 -1.75 16.13
CA VAL A 101 13.91 -0.52 16.15
C VAL A 101 14.81 0.72 16.11
N HIS A 102 15.90 0.73 16.88
CA HIS A 102 16.83 1.85 16.91
C HIS A 102 17.61 2.00 15.59
N GLU A 103 18.05 0.90 14.98
CA GLU A 103 18.74 0.94 13.69
C GLU A 103 17.84 1.47 12.58
N VAL A 104 16.57 1.05 12.54
CA VAL A 104 15.58 1.58 11.60
C VAL A 104 15.24 3.05 11.90
N GLU A 105 15.12 3.42 13.19
CA GLU A 105 14.82 4.79 13.63
C GLU A 105 15.83 5.83 13.08
N LYS A 106 17.11 5.46 12.93
CA LYS A 106 18.14 6.32 12.32
C LYS A 106 17.82 6.70 10.87
N TRP A 107 17.09 5.85 10.15
CA TRP A 107 16.71 6.07 8.76
C TRP A 107 15.38 6.79 8.61
N LEU A 108 14.45 6.64 9.55
CA LEU A 108 13.11 7.24 9.46
C LEU A 108 13.10 8.74 9.10
N PRO A 109 13.98 9.62 9.61
CA PRO A 109 14.01 11.04 9.19
C PRO A 109 14.28 11.27 7.70
N ARG A 110 14.82 10.26 7.01
CA ARG A 110 15.11 10.28 5.58
C ARG A 110 14.04 9.57 4.76
N LEU A 111 13.07 8.90 5.38
CA LEU A 111 12.03 8.17 4.65
C LEU A 111 10.79 9.04 4.50
N HIS A 112 10.18 8.97 3.33
CA HIS A 112 8.97 9.72 3.01
C HIS A 112 7.70 8.90 3.23
N SER A 113 7.81 7.57 3.21
CA SER A 113 6.77 6.63 3.61
C SER A 113 7.41 5.30 4.00
N VAL A 114 6.68 4.51 4.78
CA VAL A 114 7.08 3.15 5.15
C VAL A 114 5.98 2.15 4.80
N VAL A 115 6.36 1.02 4.21
CA VAL A 115 5.50 -0.13 3.93
C VAL A 115 5.90 -1.24 4.89
N ILE A 116 4.95 -1.78 5.65
CA ILE A 116 5.23 -2.75 6.72
C ILE A 116 4.38 -4.00 6.49
N GLY A 117 5.05 -5.15 6.48
CA GLY A 117 4.42 -6.46 6.37
C GLY A 117 4.83 -7.36 5.22
N PRO A 118 5.27 -6.88 4.03
CA PRO A 118 5.70 -7.75 2.93
C PRO A 118 6.78 -8.75 3.37
N GLY A 119 6.39 -10.01 3.50
CA GLY A 119 7.27 -11.09 3.97
C GLY A 119 7.77 -10.94 5.41
N LEU A 120 7.07 -10.20 6.28
CA LEU A 120 7.47 -9.99 7.68
C LEU A 120 7.49 -11.31 8.47
N GLY A 121 6.58 -12.23 8.16
CA GLY A 121 6.38 -13.44 8.95
C GLY A 121 5.68 -13.13 10.28
N ARG A 122 5.62 -14.14 11.15
CA ARG A 122 4.91 -14.08 12.45
C ARG A 122 5.77 -14.52 13.62
N ASP A 123 7.09 -14.43 13.45
CA ASP A 123 8.02 -14.56 14.56
C ASP A 123 7.80 -13.42 15.55
N GLU A 124 7.77 -13.74 16.85
CA GLU A 124 7.43 -12.78 17.91
C GLU A 124 8.41 -11.61 17.97
N VAL A 125 9.71 -11.86 17.75
CA VAL A 125 10.73 -10.81 17.77
C VAL A 125 10.56 -9.87 16.59
N LEU A 126 10.30 -10.40 15.39
CA LEU A 126 10.06 -9.58 14.21
C LEU A 126 8.78 -8.73 14.34
N LEU A 127 7.73 -9.30 14.94
CA LEU A 127 6.47 -8.59 15.18
C LEU A 127 6.63 -7.46 16.21
N GLU A 128 7.35 -7.69 17.31
CA GLU A 128 7.64 -6.64 18.31
C GLU A 128 8.53 -5.54 17.71
N ASN A 129 9.52 -5.90 16.89
CA ASN A 129 10.33 -4.93 16.16
C ASN A 129 9.49 -4.11 15.17
N ALA A 130 8.59 -4.75 14.41
CA ALA A 130 7.68 -4.05 13.50
C ALA A 130 6.74 -3.10 14.25
N LYS A 131 6.24 -3.50 15.42
CA LYS A 131 5.44 -2.64 16.32
C LYS A 131 6.22 -1.41 16.76
N GLY A 132 7.45 -1.58 17.24
CA GLY A 132 8.30 -0.44 17.61
C GLY A 132 8.57 0.50 16.43
N ILE A 133 8.79 -0.05 15.23
CA ILE A 133 8.99 0.74 14.00
C ILE A 133 7.71 1.52 13.61
N ILE A 134 6.53 0.93 13.76
CA ILE A 134 5.24 1.62 13.58
C ILE A 134 5.14 2.81 14.52
N GLU A 135 5.40 2.61 15.82
CA GLU A 135 5.32 3.67 16.83
C GLU A 135 6.29 4.82 16.53
N LYS A 136 7.54 4.51 16.19
CA LYS A 136 8.54 5.52 15.81
C LYS A 136 8.18 6.27 14.53
N SER A 137 7.60 5.58 13.55
CA SER A 137 7.10 6.19 12.31
C SER A 137 5.93 7.15 12.59
N LYS A 138 5.00 6.77 13.48
CA LYS A 138 3.89 7.61 13.91
C LYS A 138 4.35 8.91 14.56
N VAL A 139 5.30 8.82 15.50
CA VAL A 139 5.89 9.99 16.19
C VAL A 139 6.49 10.99 15.18
N LYS A 140 7.05 10.50 14.08
CA LYS A 140 7.63 11.34 13.02
C LYS A 140 6.61 11.82 11.98
N GLY A 141 5.37 11.37 12.04
CA GLY A 141 4.35 11.77 11.06
C GLY A 141 4.56 11.14 9.66
N ILE A 142 5.29 10.04 9.54
CA ILE A 142 5.57 9.41 8.24
C ILE A 142 4.35 8.61 7.79
N PRO A 143 3.86 8.75 6.54
CA PRO A 143 2.86 7.85 5.97
C PRO A 143 3.22 6.37 6.11
N ILE A 144 2.27 5.55 6.59
CA ILE A 144 2.48 4.12 6.87
C ILE A 144 1.51 3.28 6.05
N ILE A 145 2.03 2.38 5.23
CA ILE A 145 1.25 1.39 4.49
C ILE A 145 1.39 0.07 5.23
N ILE A 146 0.27 -0.54 5.63
CA ILE A 146 0.24 -1.83 6.29
C ILE A 146 -0.36 -2.87 5.34
N ASP A 147 0.40 -3.93 5.07
CA ASP A 147 0.00 -5.05 4.19
C ASP A 147 0.37 -6.40 4.83
N ALA A 148 -0.15 -7.50 4.29
CA ALA A 148 0.19 -8.87 4.66
C ALA A 148 0.29 -9.12 6.19
N ASP A 149 1.40 -9.65 6.70
CA ASP A 149 1.55 -9.93 8.14
C ASP A 149 1.62 -8.66 9.01
N GLY A 150 1.84 -7.49 8.42
CA GLY A 150 1.60 -6.22 9.11
C GLY A 150 0.13 -6.06 9.49
N LEU A 151 -0.81 -6.49 8.63
CA LEU A 151 -2.24 -6.52 8.95
C LEU A 151 -2.57 -7.58 9.98
N TRP A 152 -1.84 -8.70 10.00
CA TRP A 152 -1.94 -9.67 11.08
C TRP A 152 -1.61 -9.00 12.42
N LEU A 153 -0.48 -8.29 12.52
CA LEU A 153 -0.11 -7.54 13.72
C LEU A 153 -1.19 -6.54 14.14
N ILE A 154 -1.69 -5.73 13.19
CA ILE A 154 -2.77 -4.77 13.49
C ILE A 154 -4.05 -5.47 13.93
N SER A 155 -4.39 -6.65 13.40
CA SER A 155 -5.57 -7.39 13.86
C SER A 155 -5.45 -7.89 15.30
N GLN A 156 -4.23 -8.13 15.79
CA GLN A 156 -3.99 -8.51 17.18
C GLN A 156 -4.02 -7.29 18.11
N GLN A 157 -3.54 -6.14 17.64
CA GLN A 157 -3.49 -4.90 18.42
C GLN A 157 -3.90 -3.68 17.56
N PRO A 158 -5.21 -3.47 17.31
CA PRO A 158 -5.63 -2.40 16.41
C PRO A 158 -5.28 -0.98 16.89
N SER A 159 -5.21 -0.79 18.21
CA SER A 159 -4.80 0.47 18.84
C SER A 159 -3.41 0.95 18.43
N LEU A 160 -2.57 0.06 17.89
CA LEU A 160 -1.24 0.40 17.39
C LEU A 160 -1.29 1.45 16.26
N ILE A 161 -2.32 1.41 15.41
CA ILE A 161 -2.46 2.32 14.27
C ILE A 161 -3.75 3.16 14.30
N GLN A 162 -4.73 2.77 15.13
CA GLN A 162 -6.01 3.49 15.27
C GLN A 162 -5.81 5.00 15.47
N GLY A 163 -6.57 5.80 14.72
CA GLY A 163 -6.54 7.27 14.76
C GLY A 163 -5.35 7.91 14.04
N TYR A 164 -4.37 7.13 13.58
CA TYR A 164 -3.27 7.66 12.77
C TYR A 164 -3.70 7.81 11.31
N GLN A 165 -4.28 8.96 10.96
CA GLN A 165 -4.85 9.24 9.63
C GLN A 165 -3.85 9.19 8.46
N ARG A 166 -2.54 9.10 8.74
CA ARG A 166 -1.51 8.86 7.71
C ARG A 166 -1.22 7.38 7.46
N ALA A 167 -2.02 6.47 8.05
CA ALA A 167 -1.96 5.05 7.76
C ALA A 167 -2.93 4.64 6.65
N ILE A 168 -2.49 3.67 5.86
CA ILE A 168 -3.30 3.00 4.84
C ILE A 168 -3.19 1.49 5.06
N LEU A 169 -4.32 0.82 5.20
CA LEU A 169 -4.41 -0.63 5.37
C LEU A 169 -4.85 -1.26 4.06
N THR A 170 -4.20 -2.35 3.64
CA THR A 170 -4.47 -2.98 2.33
C THR A 170 -4.97 -4.43 2.43
N PRO A 171 -5.98 -4.75 3.26
CA PRO A 171 -6.39 -6.13 3.48
C PRO A 171 -7.01 -6.81 2.26
N ASN A 172 -6.62 -8.06 2.02
CA ASN A 172 -7.42 -8.99 1.22
C ASN A 172 -8.69 -9.39 1.98
N TYR A 173 -9.59 -10.15 1.35
CA TYR A 173 -10.85 -10.57 1.98
C TYR A 173 -10.66 -11.24 3.36
N MET A 174 -9.71 -12.16 3.51
CA MET A 174 -9.49 -12.87 4.78
C MET A 174 -8.88 -11.95 5.86
N GLU A 175 -7.92 -11.12 5.47
CA GLU A 175 -7.33 -10.12 6.37
C GLU A 175 -8.37 -9.07 6.81
N PHE A 176 -9.26 -8.68 5.89
CA PHE A 176 -10.33 -7.72 6.15
C PHE A 176 -11.31 -8.28 7.16
N SER A 177 -11.76 -9.52 6.98
CA SER A 177 -12.69 -10.16 7.93
C SER A 177 -12.09 -10.26 9.33
N ARG A 178 -10.82 -10.66 9.44
CA ARG A 178 -10.13 -10.72 10.74
C ARG A 178 -10.02 -9.35 11.39
N LEU A 179 -9.62 -8.33 10.61
CA LEU A 179 -9.49 -6.96 11.13
C LEU A 179 -10.85 -6.37 11.52
N TYR A 180 -11.89 -6.65 10.75
CA TYR A 180 -13.26 -6.22 11.02
C TYR A 180 -13.78 -6.82 12.33
N GLU A 181 -13.66 -8.13 12.50
CA GLU A 181 -14.05 -8.82 13.74
C GLU A 181 -13.25 -8.31 14.96
N ALA A 182 -11.93 -8.11 14.80
CA ALA A 182 -11.10 -7.58 15.87
C ALA A 182 -11.52 -6.17 16.32
N MET A 183 -12.00 -5.34 15.38
CA MET A 183 -12.38 -3.95 15.65
C MET A 183 -13.82 -3.75 16.09
N LEU A 184 -14.77 -4.36 15.38
CA LEU A 184 -16.19 -4.16 15.62
C LEU A 184 -16.82 -5.23 16.51
N ARG A 185 -16.12 -6.35 16.75
CA ARG A 185 -16.63 -7.52 17.48
C ARG A 185 -17.85 -8.15 16.81
N ASP A 186 -18.00 -7.93 15.52
CA ASP A 186 -19.06 -8.47 14.67
C ASP A 186 -18.44 -9.09 13.40
N PRO A 187 -19.07 -10.12 12.81
CA PRO A 187 -18.64 -10.66 11.52
C PRO A 187 -18.93 -9.68 10.37
N VAL A 188 -18.19 -9.84 9.27
CA VAL A 188 -18.43 -9.06 8.04
C VAL A 188 -19.76 -9.47 7.41
N ASP A 189 -20.61 -8.49 7.11
CA ASP A 189 -21.80 -8.71 6.29
C ASP A 189 -21.40 -8.89 4.82
N SER A 190 -21.53 -10.12 4.33
CA SER A 190 -21.24 -10.47 2.93
C SER A 190 -22.14 -9.79 1.90
N SER A 191 -23.30 -9.25 2.32
CA SER A 191 -24.24 -8.55 1.44
C SER A 191 -23.96 -7.05 1.33
N ASP A 192 -23.26 -6.45 2.31
CA ASP A 192 -22.97 -5.02 2.41
C ASP A 192 -21.46 -4.74 2.54
N HIS A 193 -20.68 -5.11 1.53
CA HIS A 193 -19.23 -4.83 1.52
C HIS A 193 -18.92 -3.32 1.58
N HIS A 194 -19.75 -2.48 0.94
CA HIS A 194 -19.60 -1.03 0.95
C HIS A 194 -19.74 -0.44 2.35
N GLY A 195 -20.79 -0.80 3.08
CA GLY A 195 -20.96 -0.36 4.46
C GLY A 195 -19.93 -0.98 5.40
N CYS A 196 -19.49 -2.22 5.15
CA CYS A 196 -18.44 -2.84 5.98
C CYS A 196 -17.12 -2.06 5.92
N VAL A 197 -16.61 -1.72 4.72
CA VAL A 197 -15.34 -0.97 4.61
C VAL A 197 -15.44 0.43 5.22
N LEU A 198 -16.60 1.09 5.06
CA LEU A 198 -16.87 2.40 5.67
C LEU A 198 -16.87 2.32 7.20
N ARG A 199 -17.61 1.37 7.77
CA ARG A 199 -17.69 1.15 9.23
C ARG A 199 -16.33 0.80 9.81
N LEU A 200 -15.55 -0.04 9.14
CA LEU A 200 -14.20 -0.39 9.60
C LEU A 200 -13.28 0.84 9.61
N SER A 201 -13.31 1.64 8.56
CA SER A 201 -12.51 2.86 8.49
C SER A 201 -12.88 3.83 9.61
N GLN A 202 -14.19 4.05 9.85
CA GLN A 202 -14.68 4.88 10.95
C GLN A 202 -14.24 4.36 12.33
N ALA A 203 -14.41 3.06 12.59
CA ALA A 203 -13.99 2.43 13.84
C ALA A 203 -12.48 2.55 14.06
N MET A 204 -11.69 2.50 12.98
CA MET A 204 -10.24 2.69 13.01
C MET A 204 -9.81 4.15 13.18
N GLY A 205 -10.74 5.11 13.24
CA GLY A 205 -10.43 6.54 13.37
C GLY A 205 -10.21 7.24 12.03
N ASN A 206 -11.01 6.88 11.02
CA ASN A 206 -10.99 7.41 9.66
C ASN A 206 -9.66 7.15 8.93
N LEU A 207 -9.10 5.95 9.11
CA LEU A 207 -7.94 5.49 8.37
C LEU A 207 -8.33 5.09 6.96
N THR A 208 -7.43 5.27 5.99
CA THR A 208 -7.70 4.77 4.63
C THR A 208 -7.60 3.24 4.62
N ILE A 209 -8.64 2.56 4.12
CA ILE A 209 -8.70 1.11 3.99
C ILE A 209 -8.95 0.75 2.54
N VAL A 210 -8.09 -0.12 1.99
CA VAL A 210 -8.22 -0.74 0.68
C VAL A 210 -8.60 -2.19 0.88
N GLN A 211 -9.89 -2.50 0.77
CA GLN A 211 -10.37 -3.88 0.74
C GLN A 211 -10.15 -4.45 -0.67
N LYS A 212 -9.10 -5.27 -0.82
CA LYS A 212 -8.70 -5.89 -2.10
C LYS A 212 -9.72 -6.96 -2.50
N GLY A 213 -10.15 -6.95 -3.76
CA GLY A 213 -11.19 -7.86 -4.24
C GLY A 213 -11.29 -7.96 -5.76
N GLU A 214 -12.42 -8.47 -6.26
CA GLU A 214 -12.73 -8.38 -7.70
C GLU A 214 -12.76 -6.92 -8.16
N ARG A 215 -13.39 -6.07 -7.34
CA ARG A 215 -13.27 -4.62 -7.34
C ARG A 215 -12.67 -4.22 -6.00
N ASP A 216 -11.74 -3.27 -6.00
CA ASP A 216 -11.17 -2.80 -4.73
C ASP A 216 -12.08 -1.72 -4.16
N LEU A 217 -12.49 -1.89 -2.91
CA LEU A 217 -13.27 -0.89 -2.19
C LEU A 217 -12.32 -0.08 -1.31
N ILE A 218 -12.34 1.24 -1.48
CA ILE A 218 -11.38 2.14 -0.84
C ILE A 218 -12.16 3.17 -0.03
N SER A 219 -11.97 3.21 1.28
CA SER A 219 -12.67 4.15 2.16
C SER A 219 -11.75 4.89 3.10
N ASP A 220 -12.06 6.15 3.34
CA ASP A 220 -11.47 7.02 4.37
C ASP A 220 -12.41 7.27 5.56
N GLY A 221 -13.54 6.56 5.62
CA GLY A 221 -14.53 6.68 6.69
C GLY A 221 -15.62 7.70 6.40
N GLU A 222 -15.47 8.51 5.36
CA GLU A 222 -16.50 9.44 4.89
C GLU A 222 -17.17 8.93 3.61
N LYS A 223 -16.39 8.35 2.71
CA LYS A 223 -16.87 7.83 1.42
C LYS A 223 -16.21 6.52 1.05
N VAL A 224 -16.75 5.88 0.02
CA VAL A 224 -16.18 4.66 -0.57
C VAL A 224 -16.00 4.87 -2.06
N LEU A 225 -14.76 4.77 -2.53
CA LEU A 225 -14.42 4.67 -3.94
C LEU A 225 -14.35 3.20 -4.35
N VAL A 226 -14.68 2.93 -5.60
CA VAL A 226 -14.61 1.59 -6.18
C VAL A 226 -13.60 1.63 -7.33
N CYS A 227 -12.48 0.93 -7.19
CA CYS A 227 -11.57 0.70 -8.30
C CYS A 227 -12.04 -0.55 -9.07
N SER A 228 -12.75 -0.31 -10.17
CA SER A 228 -13.19 -1.35 -11.12
C SER A 228 -12.30 -1.42 -12.36
N HIS A 229 -11.08 -0.90 -12.29
CA HIS A 229 -10.13 -0.96 -13.40
C HIS A 229 -9.89 -2.42 -13.79
N GLU A 230 -9.84 -2.70 -15.09
CA GLU A 230 -9.71 -4.07 -15.57
C GLU A 230 -8.35 -4.63 -15.17
N GLY A 231 -8.38 -5.82 -14.53
CA GLY A 231 -7.19 -6.60 -14.21
C GLY A 231 -7.11 -7.84 -15.08
N SER A 232 -6.80 -8.97 -14.47
CA SER A 232 -6.86 -10.30 -15.08
C SER A 232 -7.42 -11.34 -14.12
N SER A 233 -7.81 -12.49 -14.65
CA SER A 233 -8.22 -13.64 -13.85
C SER A 233 -7.03 -14.38 -13.21
N ARG A 234 -5.80 -14.01 -13.54
CA ARG A 234 -4.59 -14.68 -13.04
C ARG A 234 -4.12 -14.06 -11.71
N ARG A 235 -4.14 -14.89 -10.67
CA ARG A 235 -3.65 -14.56 -9.32
C ARG A 235 -2.26 -15.17 -9.07
N CYS A 236 -1.20 -14.44 -9.39
CA CYS A 236 0.17 -14.82 -9.01
C CYS A 236 0.49 -14.28 -7.61
N GLY A 237 1.32 -15.00 -6.85
CA GLY A 237 1.89 -14.47 -5.61
C GLY A 237 2.78 -13.26 -5.94
N GLY A 238 2.73 -12.21 -5.11
CA GLY A 238 3.45 -10.96 -5.34
C GLY A 238 2.58 -9.76 -5.71
N GLN A 239 1.32 -9.95 -6.13
CA GLN A 239 0.45 -8.85 -6.56
C GLN A 239 0.15 -7.82 -5.46
N GLY A 240 -0.05 -8.29 -4.22
CA GLY A 240 -0.24 -7.41 -3.07
C GLY A 240 0.99 -6.57 -2.78
N ASP A 241 2.18 -7.14 -2.96
CA ASP A 241 3.46 -6.45 -2.75
C ASP A 241 3.66 -5.32 -3.79
N LEU A 242 3.25 -5.54 -5.05
CA LEU A 242 3.23 -4.48 -6.07
C LEU A 242 2.30 -3.32 -5.65
N LEU A 243 1.11 -3.64 -5.12
CA LEU A 243 0.17 -2.64 -4.63
C LEU A 243 0.76 -1.85 -3.46
N SER A 244 1.29 -2.52 -2.45
CA SER A 244 1.82 -1.83 -1.27
C SER A 244 3.07 -1.00 -1.58
N GLY A 245 3.95 -1.50 -2.46
CA GLY A 245 5.10 -0.75 -2.99
C GLY A 245 4.70 0.51 -3.76
N SER A 246 3.78 0.38 -4.72
CA SER A 246 3.28 1.54 -5.50
C SER A 246 2.54 2.55 -4.63
N LEU A 247 1.75 2.07 -3.67
CA LEU A 247 1.03 2.90 -2.70
C LEU A 247 1.98 3.67 -1.79
N GLY A 248 3.12 3.08 -1.40
CA GLY A 248 4.17 3.77 -0.67
C GLY A 248 4.61 5.07 -1.36
N VAL A 249 4.79 5.02 -2.68
CA VAL A 249 5.20 6.17 -3.49
C VAL A 249 4.06 7.19 -3.63
N LEU A 250 2.91 6.72 -4.08
CA LEU A 250 1.75 7.59 -4.33
C LEU A 250 1.25 8.27 -3.05
N ALA A 251 1.32 7.59 -1.90
CA ALA A 251 0.96 8.18 -0.60
C ALA A 251 1.87 9.35 -0.25
N HIS A 252 3.19 9.23 -0.50
CA HIS A 252 4.12 10.33 -0.31
C HIS A 252 3.79 11.50 -1.23
N TRP A 253 3.63 11.24 -2.53
CA TRP A 253 3.34 12.28 -3.52
C TRP A 253 2.02 13.01 -3.23
N ALA A 254 0.95 12.28 -2.94
CA ALA A 254 -0.34 12.86 -2.57
C ALA A 254 -0.27 13.65 -1.27
N PHE A 255 0.43 13.14 -0.26
CA PHE A 255 0.63 13.86 1.00
C PHE A 255 1.37 15.18 0.80
N LEU A 256 2.41 15.20 -0.05
CA LEU A 256 3.18 16.41 -0.36
C LEU A 256 2.38 17.41 -1.21
N ALA A 257 1.58 16.92 -2.16
CA ALA A 257 0.80 17.74 -3.08
C ALA A 257 -0.33 18.53 -2.38
N GLY A 258 -0.86 18.01 -1.26
CA GLY A 258 -1.80 18.70 -0.40
C GLY A 258 -3.23 18.81 -0.95
N ALA A 259 -4.07 19.54 -0.22
CA ALA A 259 -5.53 19.63 -0.47
C ALA A 259 -5.88 20.28 -1.82
N GLU A 260 -5.06 21.22 -2.32
CA GLU A 260 -5.32 21.91 -3.59
C GLU A 260 -5.27 20.95 -4.77
N LYS A 261 -4.26 20.08 -4.81
CA LYS A 261 -4.07 19.09 -5.89
C LYS A 261 -5.07 17.94 -5.84
N THR A 262 -5.68 17.73 -4.68
CA THR A 262 -6.67 16.67 -4.42
C THR A 262 -8.11 17.19 -4.37
N ASN A 263 -8.34 18.47 -4.67
CA ASN A 263 -9.66 19.13 -4.60
C ASN A 263 -10.38 18.88 -3.26
N GLY A 264 -9.63 18.99 -2.15
CA GLY A 264 -10.11 18.75 -0.80
C GLY A 264 -10.36 17.28 -0.44
N GLN A 265 -10.10 16.31 -1.33
CA GLN A 265 -10.19 14.89 -0.98
C GLN A 265 -9.02 14.46 -0.10
N ASN A 266 -9.24 13.42 0.71
CA ASN A 266 -8.15 12.80 1.46
C ASN A 266 -7.03 12.33 0.49
N PRO A 267 -5.79 12.83 0.62
CA PRO A 267 -4.69 12.47 -0.29
C PRO A 267 -4.41 10.97 -0.32
N PHE A 268 -4.60 10.26 0.80
CA PHE A 268 -4.36 8.83 0.87
C PHE A 268 -5.44 8.02 0.16
N LEU A 269 -6.66 8.53 0.09
CA LEU A 269 -7.73 7.95 -0.74
C LEU A 269 -7.39 8.05 -2.23
N VAL A 270 -6.88 9.21 -2.67
CA VAL A 270 -6.41 9.44 -4.05
C VAL A 270 -5.23 8.51 -4.37
N ALA A 271 -4.23 8.45 -3.48
CA ALA A 271 -3.07 7.58 -3.63
C ALA A 271 -3.47 6.09 -3.73
N ALA A 272 -4.37 5.64 -2.86
CA ALA A 272 -4.89 4.28 -2.86
C ALA A 272 -5.59 3.93 -4.17
N PHE A 273 -6.43 4.83 -4.69
CA PHE A 273 -7.09 4.63 -5.98
C PHE A 273 -6.07 4.52 -7.14
N GLY A 274 -5.07 5.40 -7.15
CA GLY A 274 -3.98 5.36 -8.13
C GLY A 274 -3.20 4.04 -8.08
N ALA A 275 -2.83 3.58 -6.88
CA ALA A 275 -2.07 2.35 -6.69
C ALA A 275 -2.86 1.10 -7.10
N CYS A 276 -4.15 1.04 -6.76
CA CYS A 276 -5.04 -0.06 -7.19
C CYS A 276 -5.16 -0.10 -8.72
N SER A 277 -5.41 1.06 -9.34
CA SER A 277 -5.54 1.18 -10.79
C SER A 277 -4.25 0.78 -11.50
N LEU A 278 -3.10 1.22 -10.99
CA LEU A 278 -1.78 0.87 -11.54
C LEU A 278 -1.49 -0.63 -11.44
N THR A 279 -1.77 -1.23 -10.29
CA THR A 279 -1.56 -2.66 -10.07
C THR A 279 -2.44 -3.49 -11.01
N ARG A 280 -3.72 -3.12 -11.16
CA ARG A 280 -4.66 -3.76 -12.09
C ARG A 280 -4.24 -3.59 -13.54
N GLN A 281 -3.83 -2.39 -13.95
CA GLN A 281 -3.36 -2.13 -15.31
C GLN A 281 -2.06 -2.89 -15.64
N SER A 282 -1.14 -3.01 -14.67
CA SER A 282 0.08 -3.82 -14.81
C SER A 282 -0.26 -5.31 -14.94
N ASN A 283 -1.20 -5.79 -14.12
CA ASN A 283 -1.71 -7.16 -14.17
C ASN A 283 -2.35 -7.50 -15.51
N HIS A 284 -3.22 -6.62 -16.02
CA HIS A 284 -3.89 -6.79 -17.29
C HIS A 284 -2.90 -6.89 -18.46
N GLN A 285 -1.93 -5.97 -18.53
CA GLN A 285 -0.92 -5.97 -19.59
C GLN A 285 -0.02 -7.21 -19.55
N ALA A 286 0.45 -7.59 -18.36
CA ALA A 286 1.28 -8.78 -18.21
C ALA A 286 0.48 -10.05 -18.58
N PHE A 287 -0.80 -10.11 -18.22
CA PHE A 287 -1.65 -11.24 -18.56
C PHE A 287 -1.92 -11.33 -20.06
N GLN A 288 -2.08 -10.21 -20.77
CA GLN A 288 -2.21 -10.22 -22.23
C GLN A 288 -0.96 -10.80 -22.92
N LYS A 289 0.23 -10.62 -22.34
CA LYS A 289 1.49 -11.12 -22.89
C LYS A 289 1.78 -12.57 -22.53
N PHE A 290 1.51 -12.97 -21.28
CA PHE A 290 1.97 -14.25 -20.73
C PHE A 290 0.82 -15.21 -20.38
N GLY A 291 -0.43 -14.74 -20.37
CA GLY A 291 -1.61 -15.54 -20.05
C GLY A 291 -1.44 -16.34 -18.75
N ARG A 292 -1.60 -17.66 -18.84
CA ARG A 292 -1.54 -18.56 -17.69
C ARG A 292 -0.18 -18.53 -16.97
N SER A 293 0.92 -18.36 -17.69
CA SER A 293 2.28 -18.43 -17.12
C SER A 293 2.73 -17.14 -16.44
N MET A 294 1.92 -16.06 -16.49
CA MET A 294 2.25 -14.79 -15.86
C MET A 294 2.61 -14.94 -14.37
N THR A 295 3.69 -14.26 -13.98
CA THR A 295 4.26 -14.15 -12.64
C THR A 295 4.24 -12.70 -12.14
N ALA A 296 4.64 -12.46 -10.89
CA ALA A 296 4.76 -11.09 -10.38
C ALA A 296 5.93 -10.33 -11.03
N SER A 297 7.02 -11.00 -11.39
CA SER A 297 8.14 -10.38 -12.12
C SER A 297 7.70 -9.84 -13.48
N ASP A 298 6.82 -10.56 -14.18
CA ASP A 298 6.23 -10.09 -15.43
C ASP A 298 5.40 -8.81 -15.20
N MET A 299 4.64 -8.76 -14.11
CA MET A 299 3.89 -7.55 -13.74
C MET A 299 4.80 -6.38 -13.40
N VAL A 300 5.93 -6.60 -12.70
CA VAL A 300 6.92 -5.56 -12.40
C VAL A 300 7.45 -4.91 -13.69
N SER A 301 7.68 -5.71 -14.74
CA SER A 301 8.10 -5.21 -16.04
C SER A 301 7.06 -4.31 -16.73
N GLU A 302 5.78 -4.45 -16.40
CA GLU A 302 4.69 -3.64 -16.96
C GLU A 302 4.36 -2.39 -16.13
N VAL A 303 4.98 -2.18 -14.95
CA VAL A 303 4.64 -1.04 -14.07
C VAL A 303 4.87 0.29 -14.78
N GLY A 304 6.00 0.47 -15.47
CA GLY A 304 6.31 1.73 -16.16
C GLY A 304 5.36 2.02 -17.33
N THR A 305 5.06 1.02 -18.16
CA THR A 305 4.11 1.17 -19.28
C THR A 305 2.68 1.42 -18.78
N ALA A 306 2.28 0.74 -17.71
CA ALA A 306 1.01 0.98 -17.02
C ALA A 306 0.92 2.40 -16.46
N PHE A 307 1.99 2.88 -15.81
CA PHE A 307 2.06 4.20 -15.22
C PHE A 307 1.86 5.29 -16.28
N ASN A 308 2.62 5.23 -17.37
CA ASN A 308 2.53 6.20 -18.46
C ASN A 308 1.12 6.22 -19.07
N LYS A 309 0.54 5.04 -19.31
CA LYS A 309 -0.80 4.92 -19.89
C LYS A 309 -1.89 5.53 -19.01
N LEU A 310 -1.77 5.41 -17.69
CA LEU A 310 -2.79 5.92 -16.77
C LEU A 310 -2.59 7.41 -16.45
N PHE A 311 -1.34 7.82 -16.28
CA PHE A 311 -1.03 9.05 -15.56
C PHE A 311 -0.21 10.10 -16.32
N GLU A 312 0.41 9.74 -17.45
CA GLU A 312 1.21 10.68 -18.26
C GLU A 312 0.58 11.03 -19.60
N THR A 313 -0.66 10.61 -19.83
CA THR A 313 -1.48 10.97 -21.00
C THR A 313 -2.23 12.29 -20.82
#